data_AF-A0A843TNQ5-F1
#
_entry.id   AF-A0A843TNQ5-F1
#
_cell.length_a   1.000
_cell.length_b   1.000
_cell.length_c   1.000
_cell.angle_alpha   90.00
_cell.angle_beta   90.00
_cell.angle_gamma   90.00
#
_symmetry.space_group_name_H-M   'P 1'
#
loop_
_entity.id
_entity.type
_entity.pdbx_description
1 polymer ?
#
loop_
_entity_poly.entity_id
_entity_poly.type
_entity_poly.pdbx_seq_one_letter_code
_entity_poly.pdbx_strand_id
1 'polypeptide(L)'
;MQIDFGRIGIWIAMGHGQSSQFRPILADSVWIGIGGGPIPVPNLIRNSMDAIASAFLWKDTNSFIMHILEKGTPMMLMGDEYGHTRYGNNNSYGHDTQINHFLWHQLEERRTSHFRFFSEMIKYRLKHHILGRDRFLGKNDITWHEDNWGNPDSKFLAFTLHDEEFGGDIYLAFNAHDYFVHATVPSPPHQKCWHRVVDTNLKSPEDFVPDGIPFSKTVYNIAPYSSILLQAKP
;
A
#
# COMPACT_ATOMS: atom_id res chain seq x y z
N MET A 1 30.28 27.20 -24.86
CA MET A 1 29.40 26.35 -25.68
C MET A 1 28.65 25.45 -24.73
N GLN A 2 27.33 25.57 -24.71
CA GLN A 2 26.40 25.12 -23.68
C GLN A 2 26.06 23.64 -23.87
N ILE A 3 26.10 22.85 -22.79
CA ILE A 3 25.69 21.43 -22.81
C ILE A 3 24.22 21.39 -22.40
N ASP A 4 23.37 20.90 -23.29
CA ASP A 4 21.92 20.77 -23.11
C ASP A 4 21.58 19.29 -22.86
N PHE A 5 21.01 18.97 -21.70
CA PHE A 5 20.52 17.63 -21.37
C PHE A 5 19.04 17.53 -21.78
N GLY A 6 18.81 17.18 -23.04
CA GLY A 6 17.48 16.93 -23.59
C GLY A 6 16.90 15.58 -23.16
N ARG A 7 15.79 15.65 -22.43
CA ARG A 7 14.68 14.67 -22.24
C ARG A 7 14.86 13.29 -22.90
N ILE A 8 14.98 12.25 -22.07
CA ILE A 8 14.77 10.85 -22.47
C ILE A 8 13.25 10.61 -22.61
N GLY A 9 12.76 10.50 -23.84
CA GLY A 9 11.42 10.01 -24.15
C GLY A 9 11.46 8.52 -24.48
N ILE A 10 10.65 7.71 -23.78
CA ILE A 10 10.44 6.30 -24.12
C ILE A 10 9.34 6.24 -25.19
N TRP A 11 9.66 5.73 -26.37
CA TRP A 11 8.69 5.43 -27.42
C TRP A 11 8.46 3.91 -27.48
N ILE A 12 7.20 3.48 -27.39
CA ILE A 12 6.80 2.09 -27.68
C ILE A 12 6.11 2.12 -29.05
N ALA A 13 6.78 1.57 -30.06
CA ALA A 13 6.17 1.36 -31.39
C ALA A 13 5.57 -0.05 -31.46
N MET A 14 4.26 -0.16 -31.70
CA MET A 14 3.63 -1.44 -32.07
C MET A 14 3.57 -1.54 -33.60
N GLY A 15 4.32 -2.48 -34.17
CA GLY A 15 4.28 -2.80 -35.59
C GLY A 15 3.04 -3.63 -35.95
N HIS A 16 2.26 -3.16 -36.92
CA HIS A 16 1.22 -3.96 -37.58
C HIS A 16 1.87 -5.04 -38.46
N GLY A 17 1.60 -6.32 -38.18
CA GLY A 17 1.97 -7.44 -39.03
C GLY A 17 1.08 -8.65 -38.75
N GLN A 18 0.28 -9.03 -39.74
CA GLN A 18 -0.58 -10.21 -39.71
C GLN A 18 0.23 -11.50 -39.57
N SER A 19 -0.20 -12.38 -38.67
CA SER A 19 -0.40 -13.84 -38.88
C SER A 19 -0.27 -14.61 -37.57
N SER A 20 -1.09 -15.65 -37.50
CA SER A 20 -1.34 -16.57 -36.39
C SER A 20 -0.09 -17.29 -35.86
N GLN A 21 0.24 -17.07 -34.58
CA GLN A 21 0.66 -18.03 -33.55
C GLN A 21 1.37 -17.27 -32.41
N PHE A 22 0.64 -16.91 -31.34
CA PHE A 22 1.25 -16.36 -30.13
C PHE A 22 1.52 -17.49 -29.14
N ARG A 23 2.81 -17.71 -28.83
CA ARG A 23 3.25 -18.52 -27.67
C ARG A 23 3.18 -17.65 -26.40
N PRO A 24 2.96 -18.23 -25.21
CA PRO A 24 2.88 -17.46 -23.97
C PRO A 24 4.27 -16.91 -23.63
N ILE A 25 4.36 -15.60 -23.40
CA ILE A 25 5.55 -14.96 -22.81
C ILE A 25 5.38 -15.06 -21.29
N LEU A 26 6.06 -16.02 -20.68
CA LEU A 26 6.36 -16.01 -19.24
C LEU A 26 7.19 -14.75 -18.93
N ALA A 27 7.04 -14.19 -17.73
CA ALA A 27 7.59 -12.90 -17.29
C ALA A 27 9.14 -12.78 -17.24
N ASP A 28 9.87 -13.64 -17.94
CA ASP A 28 11.35 -13.67 -17.94
C ASP A 28 12.01 -12.92 -19.12
N SER A 29 11.27 -12.17 -19.94
CA SER A 29 11.91 -11.45 -21.06
C SER A 29 11.22 -10.15 -21.47
N VAL A 30 11.77 -9.03 -20.99
CA VAL A 30 11.59 -7.69 -21.60
C VAL A 30 12.81 -7.43 -22.50
N TRP A 31 12.58 -7.25 -23.80
CA TRP A 31 13.63 -6.96 -24.79
C TRP A 31 13.67 -5.45 -25.10
N ILE A 32 14.85 -4.84 -25.02
CA ILE A 32 15.12 -3.52 -25.63
C ILE A 32 15.90 -3.79 -26.91
N GLY A 33 15.26 -3.58 -28.06
CA GLY A 33 15.85 -3.86 -29.37
C GLY A 33 16.78 -2.74 -29.83
N ILE A 34 18.08 -3.01 -29.85
CA ILE A 34 19.01 -2.46 -30.84
C ILE A 34 19.54 -3.69 -31.57
N GLY A 35 19.36 -3.78 -32.89
CA GLY A 35 19.57 -5.00 -33.67
C GLY A 35 20.85 -5.77 -33.29
N GLY A 36 20.69 -6.89 -32.57
CA GLY A 36 21.81 -7.71 -32.11
C GLY A 36 21.48 -8.52 -30.85
N GLY A 37 20.74 -9.62 -31.01
CA GLY A 37 20.64 -10.73 -30.05
C GLY A 37 20.20 -10.43 -28.60
N PRO A 38 20.00 -11.46 -27.78
CA PRO A 38 19.71 -11.30 -26.36
C PRO A 38 20.83 -10.63 -25.56
N ILE A 39 20.58 -9.45 -24.99
CA ILE A 39 21.47 -8.85 -23.99
C ILE A 39 20.84 -9.10 -22.60
N PRO A 40 21.53 -9.74 -21.65
CA PRO A 40 21.02 -9.91 -20.29
C PRO A 40 20.81 -8.55 -19.63
N VAL A 41 19.60 -8.34 -19.08
CA VAL A 41 19.26 -7.11 -18.34
C VAL A 41 20.11 -7.05 -17.07
N PRO A 42 20.91 -5.99 -16.83
CA PRO A 42 21.72 -5.87 -15.64
C PRO A 42 20.88 -5.92 -14.36
N ASN A 43 21.38 -6.60 -13.31
CA ASN A 43 20.71 -6.72 -12.00
C ASN A 43 20.26 -5.37 -11.41
N LEU A 44 20.95 -4.28 -11.73
CA LEU A 44 20.59 -2.92 -11.29
C LEU A 44 19.22 -2.47 -11.84
N ILE A 45 18.91 -2.81 -13.09
CA ILE A 45 17.63 -2.47 -13.73
C ILE A 45 16.50 -3.35 -13.17
N ARG A 46 16.75 -4.66 -13.00
CA ARG A 46 15.80 -5.58 -12.34
C ARG A 46 15.45 -5.10 -10.92
N ASN A 47 16.47 -4.78 -10.11
CA ASN A 47 16.26 -4.26 -8.75
C ASN A 47 15.49 -2.93 -8.74
N SER A 48 15.71 -2.05 -9.74
CA SER A 48 14.97 -0.79 -9.85
C SER A 48 13.51 -1.00 -10.26
N MET A 49 13.21 -1.99 -11.12
CA MET A 49 11.85 -2.35 -11.50
C MET A 49 11.11 -3.03 -10.35
N ASP A 50 11.78 -3.90 -9.58
CA ASP A 50 11.24 -4.49 -8.36
C ASP A 50 10.96 -3.43 -7.30
N ALA A 51 11.82 -2.41 -7.18
CA ALA A 51 11.60 -1.28 -6.29
C ALA A 51 10.42 -0.41 -6.74
N ILE A 52 10.25 -0.18 -8.05
CA ILE A 52 9.10 0.56 -8.60
C ILE A 52 7.80 -0.23 -8.43
N ALA A 53 7.80 -1.53 -8.75
CA ALA A 53 6.65 -2.41 -8.56
C ALA A 53 6.28 -2.53 -7.08
N SER A 54 7.28 -2.62 -6.20
CA SER A 54 7.07 -2.53 -4.76
C SER A 54 6.43 -1.19 -4.41
N ALA A 55 6.98 -0.06 -4.86
CA ALA A 55 6.43 1.27 -4.57
C ALA A 55 4.98 1.47 -5.06
N PHE A 56 4.60 0.87 -6.19
CA PHE A 56 3.20 0.86 -6.65
C PHE A 56 2.31 -0.03 -5.76
N LEU A 57 2.72 -1.26 -5.47
CA LEU A 57 2.01 -2.14 -4.53
C LEU A 57 1.89 -1.51 -3.13
N TRP A 58 2.90 -0.74 -2.69
CA TRP A 58 2.89 0.01 -1.43
C TRP A 58 1.87 1.16 -1.45
N LYS A 59 1.76 1.88 -2.56
CA LYS A 59 0.70 2.90 -2.73
C LYS A 59 -0.69 2.26 -2.68
N ASP A 60 -0.86 1.08 -3.27
CA ASP A 60 -2.12 0.33 -3.22
C ASP A 60 -2.43 -0.11 -1.78
N THR A 61 -1.44 -0.65 -1.06
CA THR A 61 -1.58 -1.03 0.36
C THR A 61 -1.95 0.14 1.27
N ASN A 62 -1.29 1.30 1.14
CA ASN A 62 -1.62 2.46 1.97
C ASN A 62 -3.01 3.04 1.66
N SER A 63 -3.37 3.11 0.38
CA SER A 63 -4.71 3.56 -0.05
C SER A 63 -5.78 2.60 0.46
N PHE A 64 -5.48 1.30 0.43
CA PHE A 64 -6.34 0.27 0.98
C PHE A 64 -6.48 0.36 2.51
N ILE A 65 -5.39 0.62 3.24
CA ILE A 65 -5.45 0.84 4.70
C ILE A 65 -6.37 2.03 5.00
N MET A 66 -6.20 3.16 4.33
CA MET A 66 -7.09 4.31 4.48
C MET A 66 -8.54 3.91 4.26
N HIS A 67 -8.84 3.30 3.11
CA HIS A 67 -10.19 2.89 2.74
C HIS A 67 -10.83 1.89 3.72
N ILE A 68 -10.07 0.91 4.21
CA ILE A 68 -10.54 -0.09 5.17
C ILE A 68 -10.64 0.47 6.59
N LEU A 69 -9.97 1.56 6.93
CA LEU A 69 -10.07 2.19 8.24
C LEU A 69 -11.02 3.38 8.26
N GLU A 70 -11.41 3.88 7.08
CA GLU A 70 -12.41 4.92 6.93
C GLU A 70 -13.78 4.50 7.50
N LYS A 71 -14.55 5.51 7.91
CA LYS A 71 -15.93 5.33 8.33
C LYS A 71 -16.81 5.09 7.12
N GLY A 72 -17.71 4.11 7.21
CA GLY A 72 -18.64 3.75 6.15
C GLY A 72 -18.52 2.29 5.72
N THR A 73 -18.95 2.01 4.49
CA THR A 73 -18.92 0.66 3.93
C THR A 73 -17.83 0.60 2.84
N PRO A 74 -16.64 0.08 3.15
CA PRO A 74 -15.58 0.00 2.15
C PRO A 74 -16.00 -1.00 1.05
N MET A 75 -15.76 -0.60 -0.20
CA MET A 75 -15.95 -1.44 -1.38
C MET A 75 -14.60 -1.66 -2.04
N MET A 76 -14.24 -2.91 -2.32
CA MET A 76 -13.01 -3.23 -3.06
C MET A 76 -13.33 -3.57 -4.50
N LEU A 77 -12.42 -3.24 -5.41
CA LEU A 77 -12.52 -3.72 -6.78
C LEU A 77 -11.95 -5.14 -6.87
N MET A 78 -12.59 -5.97 -7.68
CA MET A 78 -12.12 -7.33 -7.94
C MET A 78 -10.66 -7.31 -8.42
N GLY A 79 -9.81 -8.04 -7.69
CA GLY A 79 -8.40 -8.24 -8.03
C GLY A 79 -7.44 -7.31 -7.29
N ASP A 80 -7.92 -6.28 -6.59
CA ASP A 80 -7.07 -5.42 -5.75
C ASP A 80 -6.32 -6.24 -4.67
N GLU A 81 -6.95 -7.32 -4.19
CA GLU A 81 -6.41 -8.22 -3.17
C GLU A 81 -5.21 -9.07 -3.64
N TYR A 82 -4.83 -9.02 -4.92
CA TYR A 82 -3.56 -9.55 -5.42
C TYR A 82 -2.82 -8.56 -6.34
N GLY A 83 -3.28 -7.31 -6.43
CA GLY A 83 -2.67 -6.29 -7.28
C GLY A 83 -2.92 -6.50 -8.78
N HIS A 84 -4.16 -6.85 -9.15
CA HIS A 84 -4.56 -7.09 -10.54
C HIS A 84 -4.28 -5.87 -11.42
N THR A 85 -3.50 -6.08 -12.48
CA THR A 85 -3.14 -5.01 -13.40
C THR A 85 -4.00 -5.02 -14.65
N ARG A 86 -4.47 -3.83 -15.04
CA ARG A 86 -5.06 -3.57 -16.35
C ARG A 86 -4.08 -2.91 -17.31
N TYR A 87 -2.79 -2.97 -17.00
CA TYR A 87 -1.70 -2.39 -17.80
C TYR A 87 -1.93 -0.91 -18.17
N GLY A 88 -2.50 -0.14 -17.25
CA GLY A 88 -2.83 1.28 -17.44
C GLY A 88 -4.16 1.54 -18.17
N ASN A 89 -4.91 0.52 -18.57
CA ASN A 89 -6.25 0.70 -19.12
C ASN A 89 -7.26 1.00 -17.99
N ASN A 90 -7.71 2.25 -17.92
CA ASN A 90 -8.71 2.71 -16.94
C ASN A 90 -10.17 2.54 -17.42
N ASN A 91 -10.40 2.00 -18.62
CA ASN A 91 -11.73 1.82 -19.20
C ASN A 91 -11.83 0.50 -20.00
N SER A 92 -11.72 -0.63 -19.30
CA SER A 92 -11.67 -1.96 -19.93
C SER A 92 -13.04 -2.54 -20.33
N TYR A 93 -14.09 -1.73 -20.47
CA TYR A 93 -15.48 -2.18 -20.60
C TYR A 93 -15.75 -3.17 -21.77
N GLY A 94 -14.98 -3.09 -22.85
CA GLY A 94 -15.15 -3.93 -24.05
C GLY A 94 -14.25 -5.17 -24.13
N HIS A 95 -13.51 -5.51 -23.07
CA HIS A 95 -12.53 -6.58 -23.11
C HIS A 95 -13.02 -7.85 -22.40
N ASP A 96 -13.37 -8.88 -23.17
CA ASP A 96 -13.54 -10.24 -22.63
C ASP A 96 -12.22 -11.02 -22.70
N THR A 97 -11.26 -10.61 -21.88
CA THR A 97 -9.92 -11.20 -21.80
C THR A 97 -9.42 -11.18 -20.36
N GLN A 98 -8.21 -11.72 -20.14
CA GLN A 98 -7.55 -11.75 -18.83
C GLN A 98 -7.46 -10.39 -18.12
N ILE A 99 -7.55 -9.28 -18.84
CA ILE A 99 -7.59 -7.93 -18.24
C ILE A 99 -8.80 -7.72 -17.31
N ASN A 100 -9.90 -8.43 -17.56
CA ASN A 100 -11.15 -8.36 -16.78
C ASN A 100 -11.49 -9.70 -16.12
N HIS A 101 -10.70 -10.75 -16.32
CA HIS A 101 -10.92 -12.03 -15.65
C HIS A 101 -10.20 -12.05 -14.31
N PHE A 102 -10.75 -12.82 -13.37
CA PHE A 102 -10.08 -13.10 -12.11
C PHE A 102 -8.91 -14.08 -12.32
N LEU A 103 -7.70 -13.68 -11.95
CA LEU A 103 -6.48 -14.47 -12.19
C LEU A 103 -6.08 -15.26 -10.94
N TRP A 104 -6.73 -16.40 -10.71
CA TRP A 104 -6.51 -17.26 -9.53
C TRP A 104 -5.04 -17.66 -9.31
N HIS A 105 -4.28 -17.87 -10.38
CA HIS A 105 -2.86 -18.23 -10.27
C HIS A 105 -2.03 -17.10 -9.66
N GLN A 106 -2.29 -15.83 -10.02
CA GLN A 106 -1.60 -14.68 -9.45
C GLN A 106 -1.96 -14.45 -7.98
N LEU A 107 -3.22 -14.73 -7.61
CA LEU A 107 -3.63 -14.73 -6.21
C LEU A 107 -2.84 -15.76 -5.41
N GLU A 108 -2.69 -16.98 -5.92
CA GLU A 108 -1.94 -18.04 -5.22
C GLU A 108 -0.46 -17.67 -5.06
N GLU A 109 0.16 -17.07 -6.07
CA GLU A 109 1.55 -16.56 -6.00
C GLU A 109 1.75 -15.49 -4.90
N ARG A 110 0.72 -14.69 -4.62
CA ARG A 110 0.75 -13.58 -3.66
C ARG A 110 0.00 -13.88 -2.35
N ARG A 111 -0.40 -15.14 -2.17
CA ARG A 111 -1.25 -15.59 -1.07
C ARG A 111 -0.67 -15.30 0.30
N THR A 112 0.64 -15.49 0.45
CA THR A 112 1.36 -15.35 1.72
C THR A 112 1.86 -13.93 2.00
N SER A 113 1.73 -13.02 1.05
CA SER A 113 2.17 -11.62 1.15
C SER A 113 0.97 -10.66 1.04
N HIS A 114 0.67 -10.18 -0.16
CA HIS A 114 -0.33 -9.13 -0.42
C HIS A 114 -1.75 -9.56 -0.03
N PHE A 115 -2.17 -10.74 -0.49
CA PHE A 115 -3.51 -11.25 -0.18
C PHE A 115 -3.69 -11.50 1.32
N ARG A 116 -2.63 -12.01 1.99
CA ARG A 116 -2.61 -12.16 3.45
C ARG A 116 -2.86 -10.82 4.14
N PHE A 117 -2.11 -9.78 3.77
CA PHE A 117 -2.27 -8.45 4.34
C PHE A 117 -3.71 -7.94 4.19
N PHE A 118 -4.28 -8.04 2.98
CA PHE A 118 -5.66 -7.63 2.71
C PHE A 118 -6.68 -8.42 3.54
N SER A 119 -6.51 -9.75 3.60
CA SER A 119 -7.36 -10.63 4.40
C SER A 119 -7.33 -10.26 5.88
N GLU A 120 -6.13 -10.03 6.44
CA GLU A 120 -5.96 -9.69 7.85
C GLU A 120 -6.51 -8.29 8.18
N MET A 121 -6.32 -7.30 7.30
CA MET A 121 -6.92 -5.96 7.46
C MET A 121 -8.45 -6.00 7.46
N ILE A 122 -9.07 -6.84 6.60
CA ILE A 122 -10.53 -7.01 6.59
C ILE A 122 -11.00 -7.64 7.91
N LYS A 123 -10.33 -8.72 8.36
CA LYS A 123 -10.64 -9.35 9.65
C LYS A 123 -10.47 -8.38 10.81
N TYR A 124 -9.43 -7.54 10.76
CA TYR A 124 -9.19 -6.48 11.72
C TYR A 124 -10.37 -5.51 11.76
N ARG A 125 -10.77 -4.94 10.61
CA ARG A 125 -11.94 -4.04 10.56
C ARG A 125 -13.20 -4.68 11.17
N LEU A 126 -13.48 -5.93 10.81
CA LEU A 126 -14.66 -6.65 11.30
C LEU A 126 -14.63 -6.88 12.83
N LYS A 127 -13.43 -7.05 13.40
CA LYS A 127 -13.23 -7.21 14.85
C LYS A 127 -13.33 -5.90 15.63
N HIS A 128 -13.04 -4.77 14.99
CA HIS A 128 -12.93 -3.46 15.64
C HIS A 128 -14.17 -2.59 15.40
N HIS A 129 -15.12 -2.64 16.34
CA HIS A 129 -16.39 -1.89 16.26
C HIS A 129 -16.22 -0.38 16.07
N ILE A 130 -15.13 0.21 16.59
CA ILE A 130 -14.83 1.63 16.39
C ILE A 130 -14.76 2.01 14.90
N LEU A 131 -14.41 1.08 14.00
CA LEU A 131 -14.33 1.35 12.56
C LEU A 131 -15.70 1.22 11.85
N GLY A 132 -16.66 0.53 12.48
CA GLY A 132 -17.98 0.24 11.92
C GLY A 132 -19.16 1.03 12.50
N ARG A 133 -18.93 2.00 13.40
CA ARG A 133 -20.02 2.80 14.01
C ARG A 133 -20.84 3.55 12.94
N ASP A 134 -22.15 3.58 13.14
CA ASP A 134 -23.17 4.21 12.28
C ASP A 134 -23.34 5.73 12.53
N ARG A 135 -22.57 6.30 13.46
CA ARG A 135 -22.53 7.73 13.75
C ARG A 135 -21.20 8.37 13.34
N PHE A 136 -21.27 9.66 13.03
CA PHE A 136 -20.08 10.49 12.83
C PHE A 136 -19.19 10.54 14.08
N LEU A 137 -17.89 10.69 13.85
CA LEU A 137 -16.91 10.91 14.91
C LEU A 137 -17.14 12.28 15.55
N GLY A 138 -17.30 12.30 16.86
CA GLY A 138 -17.31 13.50 17.68
C GLY A 138 -15.89 13.86 18.14
N LYS A 139 -15.78 15.00 18.83
CA LYS A 139 -14.50 15.54 19.33
C LYS A 139 -13.77 14.58 20.28
N ASN A 140 -14.49 13.74 21.00
CA ASN A 140 -13.91 12.78 21.95
C ASN A 140 -13.55 11.44 21.29
N ASP A 141 -14.05 11.16 20.08
CA ASP A 141 -13.77 9.90 19.40
C ASP A 141 -12.43 9.90 18.64
N ILE A 142 -11.87 11.08 18.39
CA ILE A 142 -10.64 11.26 17.60
C ILE A 142 -9.76 12.38 18.15
N THR A 143 -8.48 12.09 18.30
CA THR A 143 -7.43 13.09 18.55
C THR A 143 -6.52 13.16 17.35
N TRP A 144 -6.43 14.33 16.72
CA TRP A 144 -5.47 14.59 15.65
C TRP A 144 -4.13 15.02 16.23
N HIS A 145 -3.03 14.52 15.66
CA HIS A 145 -1.66 14.81 16.13
C HIS A 145 -0.92 15.80 15.23
N GLU A 146 -1.57 16.27 14.16
CA GLU A 146 -1.05 17.34 13.28
C GLU A 146 -1.59 18.70 13.75
N ASP A 147 -0.71 19.70 13.82
CA ASP A 147 -1.07 21.08 14.19
C ASP A 147 -1.00 22.06 13.00
N ASN A 148 -0.34 21.68 11.90
CA ASN A 148 -0.07 22.55 10.76
C ASN A 148 -0.96 22.28 9.53
N TRP A 149 -2.27 22.38 9.71
CA TRP A 149 -3.28 22.15 8.65
C TRP A 149 -3.21 23.14 7.48
N GLY A 150 -2.56 24.29 7.66
CA GLY A 150 -2.43 25.32 6.64
C GLY A 150 -1.29 25.07 5.65
N ASN A 151 -0.46 24.04 5.88
CA ASN A 151 0.69 23.75 5.04
C ASN A 151 0.31 22.88 3.83
N PRO A 152 0.29 23.43 2.60
CA PRO A 152 -0.04 22.66 1.41
C PRO A 152 1.01 21.59 1.05
N ASP A 153 2.22 21.69 1.60
CA ASP A 153 3.30 20.73 1.37
C ASP A 153 3.31 19.57 2.38
N SER A 154 2.45 19.62 3.42
CA SER A 154 2.34 18.51 4.38
C SER A 154 1.73 17.28 3.70
N LYS A 155 2.45 16.16 3.78
CA LYS A 155 2.03 14.85 3.28
C LYS A 155 2.07 13.81 4.40
N PHE A 156 1.97 14.27 5.64
CA PHE A 156 1.91 13.43 6.82
C PHE A 156 0.55 13.62 7.51
N LEU A 157 0.00 12.53 8.04
CA LEU A 157 -1.25 12.56 8.79
C LEU A 157 -1.19 11.53 9.91
N ALA A 158 -1.44 11.95 11.15
CA ALA A 158 -1.55 11.05 12.29
C ALA A 158 -2.73 11.41 13.20
N PHE A 159 -3.41 10.38 13.70
CA PHE A 159 -4.53 10.52 14.62
C PHE A 159 -4.72 9.28 15.51
N THR A 160 -5.35 9.46 16.67
CA THR A 160 -5.81 8.38 17.54
C THR A 160 -7.33 8.32 17.49
N LEU A 161 -7.88 7.14 17.25
CA LEU A 161 -9.29 6.83 17.46
C LEU A 161 -9.47 6.26 18.86
N HIS A 162 -10.40 6.82 19.63
CA HIS A 162 -10.66 6.44 21.02
C HIS A 162 -11.84 5.49 21.11
N ASP A 163 -11.59 4.31 21.67
CA ASP A 163 -12.63 3.32 21.93
C ASP A 163 -12.89 3.23 23.44
N GLU A 164 -13.66 4.19 23.96
CA GLU A 164 -13.99 4.27 25.39
C GLU A 164 -14.72 3.01 25.90
N GLU A 165 -15.45 2.30 25.04
CA GLU A 165 -16.30 1.18 25.42
C GLU A 165 -15.51 -0.13 25.59
N PHE A 166 -14.57 -0.41 24.68
CA PHE A 166 -13.76 -1.64 24.71
C PHE A 166 -12.29 -1.41 25.04
N GLY A 167 -11.89 -0.15 25.20
CA GLY A 167 -10.52 0.22 25.54
C GLY A 167 -9.49 -0.08 24.45
N GLY A 168 -9.92 -0.24 23.21
CA GLY A 168 -9.06 -0.59 22.08
C GLY A 168 -8.63 0.59 21.23
N ASP A 169 -8.10 1.65 21.85
CA ASP A 169 -7.64 2.84 21.11
C ASP A 169 -6.68 2.47 19.98
N ILE A 170 -6.84 3.14 18.84
CA ILE A 170 -6.08 2.87 17.62
C ILE A 170 -5.34 4.14 17.24
N TYR A 171 -4.01 4.10 17.24
CA TYR A 171 -3.19 5.16 16.66
C TYR A 171 -2.83 4.80 15.22
N LEU A 172 -3.02 5.78 14.32
CA LEU A 172 -2.73 5.66 12.90
C LEU A 172 -1.81 6.80 12.48
N ALA A 173 -0.85 6.48 11.63
CA ALA A 173 -0.03 7.47 10.97
C ALA A 173 0.28 7.07 9.53
N PHE A 174 0.20 8.03 8.62
CA PHE A 174 0.40 7.91 7.19
C PHE A 174 1.47 8.90 6.77
N ASN A 175 2.55 8.40 6.18
CA ASN A 175 3.60 9.20 5.59
C ASN A 175 3.59 9.06 4.08
N ALA A 176 3.11 10.08 3.38
CA ALA A 176 3.15 10.18 1.93
C ALA A 176 4.32 11.04 1.42
N HIS A 177 5.28 11.42 2.29
CA HIS A 177 6.55 11.99 1.87
C HIS A 177 7.47 10.92 1.25
N ASP A 178 8.48 11.38 0.53
CA ASP A 178 9.59 10.58 -0.03
C ASP A 178 10.76 10.42 0.94
N TYR A 179 10.63 10.90 2.19
CA TYR A 179 11.62 10.79 3.25
C TYR A 179 11.02 10.23 4.55
N PHE A 180 11.89 9.83 5.48
CA PHE A 180 11.50 9.31 6.79
C PHE A 180 10.91 10.40 7.69
N VAL A 181 9.79 10.11 8.34
CA VAL A 181 9.17 10.99 9.34
C VAL A 181 9.34 10.39 10.74
N HIS A 182 9.87 11.19 11.66
CA HIS A 182 9.93 10.85 13.08
C HIS A 182 8.62 11.26 13.76
N ALA A 183 7.65 10.36 13.76
CA ALA A 183 6.34 10.61 14.36
C ALA A 183 6.39 10.45 15.87
N THR A 184 5.92 11.47 16.59
CA THR A 184 5.71 11.37 18.04
C THR A 184 4.44 10.56 18.30
N VAL A 185 4.57 9.49 19.06
CA VAL A 185 3.46 8.62 19.47
C VAL A 185 2.98 9.10 20.85
N PRO A 186 1.69 9.39 21.03
CA PRO A 186 1.15 9.81 22.32
C PRO A 186 1.29 8.70 23.35
N SER A 187 1.32 9.05 24.63
CA SER A 187 1.25 8.05 25.70
C SER A 187 -0.01 7.19 25.55
N PRO A 188 0.08 5.87 25.73
CA PRO A 188 -1.09 5.00 25.69
C PRO A 188 -2.06 5.38 26.83
N PRO A 189 -3.36 5.05 26.69
CA PRO A 189 -4.33 5.23 27.78
C PRO A 189 -3.90 4.50 29.07
N HIS A 190 -4.45 4.91 30.22
CA HIS A 190 -4.07 4.37 31.54
C HIS A 190 -4.00 2.83 31.55
N GLN A 191 -2.89 2.31 32.09
CA GLN A 191 -2.62 0.87 32.25
C GLN A 191 -2.60 0.06 30.95
N LYS A 192 -2.27 0.70 29.82
CA LYS A 192 -2.12 0.02 28.53
C LYS A 192 -0.74 0.27 27.93
N CYS A 193 -0.39 -0.55 26.95
CA CYS A 193 0.76 -0.31 26.09
C CYS A 193 0.37 -0.39 24.62
N TRP A 194 1.06 0.40 23.80
CA TRP A 194 0.90 0.33 22.36
C TRP A 194 1.45 -0.98 21.84
N HIS A 195 0.70 -1.64 20.98
CA HIS A 195 1.14 -2.79 20.22
C HIS A 195 1.11 -2.45 18.75
N ARG A 196 2.21 -2.64 18.05
CA ARG A 196 2.29 -2.47 16.60
C ARG A 196 1.57 -3.62 15.91
N VAL A 197 0.44 -3.32 15.27
CA VAL A 197 -0.35 -4.28 14.50
C VAL A 197 0.00 -4.18 13.02
N VAL A 198 0.12 -2.97 12.48
CA VAL A 198 0.47 -2.73 11.07
C VAL A 198 1.72 -1.89 10.99
N ASP A 199 2.67 -2.31 10.16
CA ASP A 199 3.83 -1.51 9.79
C ASP A 199 4.27 -1.84 8.36
N THR A 200 3.83 -1.01 7.43
CA THR A 200 4.18 -1.16 6.01
C THR A 200 5.64 -0.81 5.71
N ASN A 201 6.46 -0.44 6.69
CA ASN A 201 7.92 -0.40 6.52
C ASN A 201 8.51 -1.81 6.39
N LEU A 202 7.80 -2.82 6.90
CA LEU A 202 8.30 -4.18 7.05
C LEU A 202 7.80 -5.06 5.92
N LYS A 203 8.51 -6.16 5.65
CA LYS A 203 8.06 -7.16 4.68
C LYS A 203 7.06 -8.10 5.34
N SER A 204 6.14 -8.65 4.54
CA SER A 204 5.31 -9.76 5.00
C SER A 204 6.19 -10.93 5.49
N PRO A 205 5.87 -11.57 6.62
CA PRO A 205 4.64 -11.46 7.39
C PRO A 205 4.62 -10.39 8.50
N GLU A 206 5.67 -9.60 8.66
CA GLU A 206 5.83 -8.64 9.77
C GLU A 206 5.08 -7.33 9.56
N ASP A 207 4.66 -7.05 8.33
CA ASP A 207 3.84 -5.89 7.93
C ASP A 207 2.46 -5.85 8.62
N PHE A 208 1.94 -7.03 8.99
CA PHE A 208 0.71 -7.17 9.78
C PHE A 208 0.87 -8.29 10.81
N VAL A 209 0.72 -7.96 12.10
CA VAL A 209 0.77 -8.89 13.23
C VAL A 209 -0.54 -8.78 14.04
N PRO A 210 -1.46 -9.75 13.96
CA PRO A 210 -2.79 -9.64 14.59
C PRO A 210 -2.76 -9.42 16.11
N ASP A 211 -1.85 -10.10 16.80
CA ASP A 211 -1.68 -9.94 18.24
C ASP A 211 -0.86 -8.70 18.61
N GLY A 212 -0.24 -8.08 17.61
CA GLY A 212 0.62 -6.92 17.73
C GLY A 212 1.92 -7.19 18.48
N ILE A 213 2.90 -6.32 18.30
CA ILE A 213 4.20 -6.39 18.98
C ILE A 213 4.30 -5.22 19.96
N PRO A 214 4.61 -5.43 21.26
CA PRO A 214 4.73 -4.35 22.23
C PRO A 214 5.68 -3.24 21.78
N PHE A 215 5.24 -2.00 21.91
CA PHE A 215 5.95 -0.79 21.58
C PHE A 215 5.94 0.17 22.78
N SER A 216 7.14 0.54 23.24
CA SER A 216 7.35 1.34 24.47
C SER A 216 8.06 2.66 24.23
N LYS A 217 8.40 2.99 22.99
CA LYS A 217 9.09 4.25 22.66
C LYS A 217 8.07 5.38 22.47
N THR A 218 8.55 6.62 22.50
CA THR A 218 7.74 7.82 22.26
C THR A 218 7.81 8.31 20.82
N VAL A 219 8.73 7.76 20.02
CA VAL A 219 8.94 8.14 18.62
C VAL A 219 8.96 6.89 17.76
N TYR A 220 8.22 6.94 16.65
CA TYR A 220 8.22 5.93 15.60
C TYR A 220 8.86 6.50 14.34
N ASN A 221 9.78 5.76 13.73
CA ASN A 221 10.39 6.17 12.46
C ASN A 221 9.59 5.55 11.30
N ILE A 222 8.84 6.38 10.58
CA ILE A 222 7.95 5.95 9.49
C ILE A 222 8.67 6.18 8.17
N ALA A 223 8.84 5.13 7.37
CA ALA A 223 9.52 5.20 6.09
C ALA A 223 8.77 6.07 5.06
N PRO A 224 9.43 6.45 3.95
CA PRO A 224 8.75 7.06 2.82
C PRO A 224 7.58 6.20 2.33
N TYR A 225 6.45 6.84 1.99
CA TYR A 225 5.27 6.17 1.44
C TYR A 225 4.81 4.96 2.27
N SER A 226 4.70 5.13 3.59
CA SER A 226 4.31 4.06 4.49
C SER A 226 3.36 4.54 5.58
N SER A 227 2.66 3.57 6.15
CA SER A 227 1.67 3.73 7.20
C SER A 227 1.93 2.74 8.34
N ILE A 228 1.57 3.16 9.55
CA ILE A 228 1.59 2.33 10.75
C ILE A 228 0.24 2.35 11.47
N LEU A 229 -0.07 1.24 12.15
CA LEU A 229 -1.19 1.11 13.07
C LEU A 229 -0.68 0.56 14.39
N LEU A 230 -0.93 1.29 15.46
CA LEU A 230 -0.72 0.83 16.82
C LEU A 230 -2.09 0.65 17.51
N GLN A 231 -2.24 -0.42 18.27
CA GLN A 231 -3.43 -0.67 19.07
C GLN A 231 -3.05 -0.66 20.55
N ALA A 232 -3.82 0.07 21.37
CA ALA A 232 -3.68 0.01 22.81
C ALA A 232 -4.24 -1.32 23.32
N LYS A 233 -3.43 -2.05 24.09
CA LYS A 233 -3.83 -3.28 24.78
C LYS A 233 -3.39 -3.24 26.24
N PRO A 234 -4.06 -3.98 27.14
CA PRO A 234 -3.59 -4.18 28.51
C PRO A 234 -2.14 -4.68 28.57
#